data_AF-A0AA35V1D6-F1
#
_entry.id   AF-A0AA35V1D6-F1
#
_cell.length_a   1.000
_cell.length_b   1.000
_cell.length_c   1.000
_cell.angle_alpha   90.00
_cell.angle_beta   90.00
_cell.angle_gamma   90.00
#
_symmetry.space_group_name_H-M   'P 1'
#
loop_
_entity.id
_entity.type
_entity.pdbx_description
1 polymer ?
#
loop_
_entity_poly.entity_id
_entity_poly.type
_entity_poly.pdbx_seq_one_letter_code
_entity_poly.pdbx_strand_id
1 'polypeptide(L)'
;MMYVMWQIRPKNEVVDVSSLYAGASTWFSIKLHHGGKFTKLPNIKYIGGEVRYVDYVDIDEFFVHELDAIMLDDLGYPDPRMIELTDVSQ
;
A
#
# COMPACT_ATOMS: atom_id res chain seq x y z
N MET A 1 -7.20 6.67 20.47
CA MET A 1 -6.07 6.20 19.62
C MET A 1 -6.34 4.73 19.34
N MET A 2 -6.89 4.37 18.18
CA MET A 2 -6.90 2.98 17.74
C MET A 2 -5.55 2.75 17.07
N TYR A 3 -4.80 1.76 17.54
CA TYR A 3 -3.56 1.36 16.91
C TYR A 3 -3.93 0.53 15.69
N VAL A 4 -3.77 1.10 14.51
CA VAL A 4 -3.96 0.42 13.23
C VAL A 4 -2.93 -0.72 13.18
N MET A 5 -3.39 -1.96 13.25
CA MET A 5 -2.51 -3.15 13.26
C MET A 5 -2.15 -3.62 11.84
N TRP A 6 -2.19 -2.72 10.84
CA TRP A 6 -1.85 -3.10 9.47
C TRP A 6 -0.36 -3.35 9.40
N GLN A 7 0.04 -4.44 8.75
CA GLN A 7 1.44 -4.82 8.67
C GLN A 7 1.86 -5.04 7.23
N ILE A 8 3.00 -4.46 6.84
CA ILE A 8 3.65 -4.81 5.57
C ILE A 8 4.24 -6.21 5.72
N ARG A 9 3.75 -7.13 4.88
CA ARG A 9 4.30 -8.48 4.80
C ARG A 9 5.75 -8.43 4.33
N PRO A 10 6.68 -9.10 5.04
CA PRO A 10 8.03 -9.35 4.56
C PRO A 10 8.06 -9.94 3.15
N LYS A 11 8.98 -9.46 2.30
CA LYS A 11 9.04 -9.83 0.86
C LYS A 11 9.05 -11.34 0.56
N ASN A 12 9.63 -12.14 1.46
CA ASN A 12 9.85 -13.57 1.25
C ASN A 12 8.87 -14.44 2.03
N GLU A 13 7.88 -13.84 2.68
CA GLU A 13 6.91 -14.58 3.47
C GLU A 13 5.73 -15.05 2.60
N VAL A 14 5.49 -16.35 2.65
CA VAL A 14 4.32 -16.98 2.01
C VAL A 14 3.27 -17.17 3.08
N VAL A 15 2.18 -16.42 2.97
CA VAL A 15 1.05 -16.44 3.91
C VAL A 15 -0.17 -17.03 3.20
N ASP A 16 -0.74 -18.08 3.77
CA ASP A 16 -2.08 -18.54 3.40
C ASP A 16 -3.13 -17.65 4.05
N VAL A 17 -3.54 -16.61 3.32
CA VAL A 17 -4.54 -15.64 3.78
C VAL A 17 -5.90 -16.27 4.09
N SER A 18 -6.25 -17.37 3.42
CA SER A 18 -7.53 -18.05 3.65
C SER A 18 -7.56 -18.71 5.03
N SER A 19 -6.44 -19.34 5.42
CA SER A 19 -6.29 -19.88 6.76
C SER A 19 -6.10 -18.78 7.80
N LEU A 20 -5.35 -17.73 7.48
CA LEU A 20 -5.05 -16.62 8.41
C LEU A 20 -6.32 -15.89 8.86
N TYR A 21 -7.24 -15.63 7.94
CA TYR A 21 -8.49 -14.91 8.23
C TYR A 21 -9.68 -15.84 8.45
N ALA A 22 -9.43 -17.13 8.68
CA ALA A 22 -10.49 -18.08 9.00
C ALA A 22 -11.23 -17.63 10.27
N GLY A 23 -12.50 -17.26 10.13
CA GLY A 23 -13.34 -16.77 11.23
C GLY A 23 -13.44 -15.24 11.34
N ALA A 24 -12.67 -14.49 10.54
CA ALA A 24 -12.73 -13.03 10.46
C ALA A 24 -13.18 -12.62 9.05
N SER A 25 -14.50 -12.61 8.81
CA SER A 25 -15.07 -12.37 7.46
C SER A 25 -14.86 -10.95 6.93
N THR A 26 -14.55 -10.00 7.82
CA THR A 26 -14.29 -8.60 7.49
C THR A 26 -12.83 -8.32 7.18
N TRP A 27 -11.94 -9.30 7.42
CA TRP A 27 -10.50 -9.12 7.27
C TRP A 27 -10.02 -9.45 5.87
N PHE A 28 -9.07 -8.67 5.38
CA PHE A 28 -8.48 -8.83 4.06
C PHE A 28 -7.02 -8.36 4.01
N SER A 29 -6.37 -8.67 2.89
CA SER A 29 -5.03 -8.17 2.56
C SER A 29 -5.09 -7.27 1.34
N ILE A 30 -4.28 -6.22 1.31
CA ILE A 30 -4.13 -5.34 0.16
C ILE A 30 -2.84 -5.70 -0.58
N LYS A 31 -2.95 -5.99 -1.88
CA LYS A 31 -1.80 -6.13 -2.78
C LYS A 31 -1.48 -4.76 -3.38
N LEU A 32 -0.39 -4.14 -2.92
CA LEU A 32 0.02 -2.81 -3.32
C LEU A 32 1.10 -2.89 -4.40
N HIS A 33 0.82 -2.29 -5.55
CA HIS A 33 1.78 -2.09 -6.64
C HIS A 33 2.32 -0.65 -6.55
N HIS A 34 3.62 -0.47 -6.32
CA HIS A 34 4.22 0.83 -6.04
C HIS A 34 5.60 1.02 -6.69
N GLY A 35 6.07 2.28 -6.78
CA GLY A 35 7.41 2.63 -7.31
C GLY A 35 7.61 2.47 -8.82
N GLY A 36 6.59 2.02 -9.55
CA GLY A 36 6.60 1.87 -11.00
C GLY A 36 5.82 2.96 -11.71
N LYS A 37 5.54 2.71 -12.99
CA LYS A 37 4.74 3.62 -13.83
C LYS A 37 3.85 2.84 -14.79
N PHE A 38 2.78 3.50 -15.21
CA PHE A 38 1.93 3.02 -16.29
C PHE A 38 2.56 3.31 -17.66
N THR A 39 2.49 2.34 -18.58
CA THR A 39 2.81 2.56 -20.01
C THR A 39 1.71 3.36 -20.70
N LYS A 40 2.01 3.88 -21.90
CA LYS A 40 1.04 4.64 -22.71
C LYS A 40 0.02 3.72 -23.40
N LEU A 41 -1.14 4.28 -23.76
CA LEU A 41 -2.16 3.64 -24.59
C LEU A 41 -1.59 3.14 -25.94
N PRO A 42 -2.18 2.10 -26.56
CA PRO A 42 -3.39 1.37 -26.14
C PRO A 42 -3.15 0.20 -25.16
N ASN A 43 -1.92 -0.03 -24.69
CA ASN A 43 -1.58 -1.19 -23.87
C ASN A 43 -0.99 -0.76 -22.52
N ILE A 44 -1.84 -0.19 -21.66
CA ILE A 44 -1.44 0.26 -20.32
C ILE A 44 -1.06 -0.95 -19.46
N LYS A 45 0.18 -0.95 -18.99
CA LYS A 45 0.78 -1.93 -18.08
C LYS A 45 1.52 -1.18 -16.99
N TYR A 46 1.51 -1.72 -15.78
CA TYR A 46 2.36 -1.22 -14.71
C TYR A 46 3.73 -1.90 -14.80
N ILE A 47 4.79 -1.12 -14.99
CA ILE A 47 6.15 -1.63 -15.19
C ILE A 47 7.14 -0.97 -14.24
N GLY A 48 8.23 -1.69 -13.94
CA GLY A 48 9.36 -1.18 -13.14
C GLY A 48 9.07 -0.93 -11.67
N GLY A 49 7.90 -1.35 -11.17
CA GLY A 49 7.53 -1.23 -9.76
C GLY A 49 7.73 -2.52 -8.97
N GLU A 50 7.54 -2.42 -7.66
CA GLU A 50 7.51 -3.53 -6.73
C GLU A 50 6.08 -3.87 -6.30
N VAL A 51 5.93 -5.04 -5.68
CA VAL A 51 4.70 -5.46 -5.03
C VAL A 51 4.97 -5.63 -3.53
N ARG A 52 4.04 -5.16 -2.72
CA ARG A 52 3.93 -5.47 -1.28
C ARG A 52 2.54 -5.94 -0.95
N TYR A 53 2.44 -6.64 0.17
CA TYR A 53 1.18 -7.01 0.77
C TYR A 53 1.05 -6.30 2.11
N VAL A 54 -0.12 -5.75 2.37
CA VAL A 54 -0.52 -5.20 3.66
C VAL A 54 -1.57 -6.13 4.24
N ASP A 55 -1.31 -6.69 5.41
CA ASP A 55 -2.14 -7.69 6.06
C ASP A 55 -2.89 -7.13 7.27
N TYR A 56 -3.87 -7.89 7.75
CA TYR A 56 -4.72 -7.60 8.91
C TYR A 56 -5.57 -6.34 8.76
N VAL A 57 -6.04 -6.07 7.53
CA VAL A 57 -6.93 -4.95 7.25
C VAL A 57 -8.37 -5.39 7.53
N ASP A 58 -9.07 -4.70 8.43
CA ASP A 58 -10.52 -4.89 8.66
C ASP A 58 -11.31 -3.88 7.82
N ILE A 59 -12.35 -4.32 7.11
CA ILE A 59 -13.21 -3.45 6.30
C ILE A 59 -13.94 -2.38 7.12
N ASP A 60 -14.27 -2.67 8.38
CA ASP A 60 -14.97 -1.73 9.26
C ASP A 60 -14.04 -0.64 9.80
N GLU A 61 -12.72 -0.90 9.78
CA GLU A 61 -11.68 0.04 10.21
C GLU A 61 -10.93 0.66 9.02
N PHE A 62 -11.19 0.22 7.79
CA PHE A 62 -10.44 0.65 6.62
C PHE A 62 -10.68 2.12 6.23
N PHE A 63 -9.62 2.93 6.28
CA PHE A 63 -9.61 4.27 5.69
C PHE A 63 -8.50 4.43 4.66
N VAL A 64 -8.84 4.96 3.49
CA VAL A 64 -7.88 5.13 2.39
C VAL A 64 -6.65 5.98 2.79
N HIS A 65 -6.81 6.92 3.72
CA HIS A 65 -5.72 7.76 4.23
C HIS A 65 -4.63 6.99 4.97
N GLU A 66 -4.93 5.79 5.48
CA GLU A 66 -3.94 4.93 6.13
C GLU A 66 -2.96 4.32 5.10
N LEU A 67 -3.37 4.20 3.83
CA LEU A 67 -2.46 3.83 2.75
C LEU A 67 -1.43 4.94 2.47
N ASP A 68 -1.79 6.21 2.67
CA ASP A 68 -0.82 7.31 2.54
C ASP A 68 0.27 7.16 3.60
N ALA A 69 -0.11 6.88 4.86
CA ALA A 69 0.86 6.62 5.93
C ALA A 69 1.78 5.44 5.59
N ILE A 70 1.24 4.35 5.05
CA ILE A 70 2.06 3.21 4.59
C ILE A 70 3.04 3.61 3.48
N MET A 71 2.61 4.42 2.53
CA MET A 71 3.47 4.86 1.43
C MET A 71 4.60 5.77 1.94
N LEU A 72 4.29 6.69 2.87
CA LEU A 72 5.23 7.68 3.38
C LEU A 72 6.17 7.10 4.45
N ASP A 73 5.60 6.50 5.49
CA ASP A 73 6.32 6.11 6.70
C ASP A 73 6.97 4.73 6.56
N ASP A 74 6.25 3.74 6.03
CA ASP A 74 6.73 2.36 5.96
C ASP A 74 7.51 2.05 4.68
N LEU A 75 7.08 2.61 3.54
CA LEU A 75 7.74 2.42 2.24
C LEU A 75 8.72 3.54 1.90
N GLY A 76 8.73 4.64 2.65
CA GLY A 76 9.70 5.73 2.53
C GLY A 76 9.53 6.58 1.27
N TYR A 77 8.32 6.65 0.69
CA TYR A 77 8.07 7.55 -0.43
C TYR A 77 7.99 9.00 0.04
N PRO A 78 8.47 9.96 -0.78
CA PRO A 78 8.34 11.38 -0.46
C PRO A 78 6.88 11.81 -0.52
N ASP A 79 6.49 12.74 0.35
CA ASP A 79 5.17 13.34 0.31
C ASP A 79 5.02 14.19 -0.97
N PRO A 80 4.11 13.82 -1.89
CA PRO A 80 3.92 14.56 -3.14
C PRO A 80 3.50 16.02 -2.89
N ARG A 81 2.84 16.31 -1.77
CA ARG A 81 2.44 17.68 -1.38
C ARG A 81 3.63 18.56 -1.00
N MET A 82 4.75 17.95 -0.62
CA MET A 82 5.99 18.65 -0.31
C MET A 82 6.86 18.87 -1.56
N ILE A 83 6.67 18.07 -2.61
CA ILE A 83 7.45 18.14 -3.86
C ILE A 83 6.99 19.35 -4.71
N GLU A 84 5.70 19.66 -4.74
CA GLU A 84 5.18 20.83 -5.49
C GLU A 84 5.70 22.16 -4.95
N LEU A 85 6.08 22.25 -3.67
CA LEU A 85 6.60 23.50 -3.08
C LEU A 85 8.03 23.84 -3.50
N THR A 86 8.80 22.87 -4.00
CA THR A 86 10.18 23.10 -4.45
C THR A 86 10.28 23.60 -5.90
N ASP A 87 9.30 23.27 -6.76
CA ASP A 87 9.32 23.62 -8.19
C ASP A 87 8.81 25.05 -8.49
N VAL A 88 8.16 25.73 -7.54
CA VAL A 88 7.65 27.11 -7.73
C VAL A 88 8.68 28.17 -7.32
N SER A 89 9.91 27.76 -7.00
CA SER A 89 10.98 28.66 -6.53
C SER A 89 12.08 28.95 -7.56
N GLN A 90 11.86 28.62 -8.84
CA GLN A 90 12.75 29.00 -9.96
C GLN A 90 12.22 30.16 -10.80
#